data_AF-J9AGV2-F1
#
_entry.id   AF-J9AGV2-F1
#
_cell.length_a   1.000
_cell.length_b   1.000
_cell.length_c   1.000
_cell.angle_alpha   90.00
_cell.angle_beta   90.00
_cell.angle_gamma   90.00
#
_symmetry.space_group_name_H-M   'P 1'
#
loop_
_entity.id
_entity.type
_entity.pdbx_description
1 polymer ?
#
loop_
_entity_poly.entity_id
_entity_poly.type
_entity_poly.pdbx_seq_one_letter_code
_entity_poly.pdbx_strand_id
1 'polypeptide(L)'
;MHRNFYPAELQFLWLDSYNYSAITHHWYSKQLPFGYNLYYLEKRRKRAQAYVSACGRSEKQIIHDAINTINFLEDRLANKKYFYGDKPSSIDALIFGYLAPILKLPLPSDRLQQHIMSCPNVVRFIESIISIYLPLSETQIRQQAALKDKWYSRRRRAQKEAGQMNLRRTTLKEQQTSVSLQVVK
;
A
#
# COMPACT_ATOMS: atom_id res chain seq x y z
N MET A 1 9.33 13.18 -3.87
CA MET A 1 8.85 12.17 -2.89
C MET A 1 7.54 12.56 -2.24
N HIS A 2 7.54 13.46 -1.25
CA HIS A 2 6.33 13.75 -0.46
C HIS A 2 5.11 14.16 -1.32
N ARG A 3 5.29 15.02 -2.32
CA ARG A 3 4.18 15.51 -3.17
C ARG A 3 3.46 14.45 -4.02
N ASN A 4 4.15 13.36 -4.37
CA ASN A 4 3.62 12.33 -5.28
C ASN A 4 3.33 11.03 -4.53
N PHE A 5 4.21 10.66 -3.59
CA PHE A 5 4.14 9.38 -2.90
C PHE A 5 3.26 9.40 -1.66
N TYR A 6 3.24 10.51 -0.91
CA TYR A 6 2.38 10.66 0.26
C TYR A 6 0.87 10.54 -0.07
N PRO A 7 0.32 11.19 -1.11
CA PRO A 7 -1.08 10.97 -1.47
C PRO A 7 -1.35 9.54 -1.91
N ALA A 8 -0.38 8.87 -2.55
CA ALA A 8 -0.50 7.46 -2.92
C ALA A 8 -0.57 6.57 -1.68
N GLU A 9 0.35 6.73 -0.72
CA GLU A 9 0.33 6.01 0.54
C GLU A 9 -0.99 6.19 1.30
N LEU A 10 -1.51 7.42 1.36
CA LEU A 10 -2.81 7.70 1.97
C LEU A 10 -3.95 7.00 1.24
N GLN A 11 -3.96 7.03 -0.09
CA GLN A 11 -4.93 6.33 -0.92
C GLN A 11 -4.91 4.82 -0.61
N PHE A 12 -3.73 4.20 -0.67
CA PHE A 12 -3.58 2.75 -0.50
C PHE A 12 -3.85 2.27 0.93
N LEU A 13 -3.40 2.99 1.97
CA LEU A 13 -3.52 2.52 3.36
C LEU A 13 -4.83 2.92 4.04
N TRP A 14 -5.42 4.06 3.69
CA TRP A 14 -6.54 4.65 4.43
C TRP A 14 -7.84 4.75 3.61
N LEU A 15 -7.75 4.99 2.31
CA LEU A 15 -8.93 5.21 1.47
C LEU A 15 -9.42 3.91 0.81
N ASP A 16 -8.51 3.02 0.40
CA ASP A 16 -8.87 1.70 -0.11
C ASP A 16 -9.52 0.84 1.01
N SER A 17 -10.80 0.54 0.84
CA SER A 17 -11.59 -0.25 1.79
C SER A 17 -11.05 -1.66 2.01
N TYR A 18 -10.42 -2.26 1.00
CA TYR A 18 -9.90 -3.62 1.09
C TYR A 18 -8.62 -3.65 1.92
N ASN A 19 -7.69 -2.74 1.63
CA ASN A 19 -6.43 -2.63 2.38
C ASN A 19 -6.68 -2.17 3.83
N TYR A 20 -7.59 -1.21 4.01
CA TYR A 20 -7.90 -0.66 5.32
C TYR A 20 -8.49 -1.71 6.26
N SER A 21 -9.51 -2.45 5.82
CA SER A 21 -10.16 -3.48 6.63
C SER A 21 -9.24 -4.67 6.93
N ALA A 22 -8.45 -5.09 5.93
CA ALA A 22 -7.56 -6.23 6.06
C ALA A 22 -6.36 -5.96 6.97
N ILE A 23 -5.78 -4.75 6.92
CA ILE A 23 -4.48 -4.45 7.53
C ILE A 23 -4.57 -3.25 8.48
N THR A 24 -4.74 -2.04 7.95
CA THR A 24 -4.56 -0.78 8.69
C THR A 24 -5.44 -0.73 9.93
N HIS A 25 -6.73 -1.02 9.80
CA HIS A 25 -7.68 -1.01 10.92
C HIS A 25 -7.22 -1.97 12.03
N HIS A 26 -6.86 -3.20 11.68
CA HIS A 26 -6.50 -4.21 12.67
C HIS A 26 -5.14 -3.94 13.33
N TRP A 27 -4.18 -3.39 12.60
CA TRP A 27 -2.89 -2.99 13.14
C TRP A 27 -3.03 -1.93 14.21
N TYR A 28 -3.75 -0.84 13.90
CA TYR A 28 -3.96 0.23 14.86
C TYR A 28 -4.89 -0.19 16.00
N SER A 29 -5.91 -1.00 15.73
CA SER A 29 -6.83 -1.46 16.78
C SER A 29 -6.17 -2.34 17.84
N LYS A 30 -5.09 -3.07 17.49
CA LYS A 30 -4.34 -3.89 18.44
C LYS A 30 -3.42 -3.05 19.34
N GLN A 31 -2.99 -1.89 18.86
CA GLN A 31 -2.00 -1.04 19.53
C GLN A 31 -2.65 0.06 20.37
N LEU A 32 -3.88 0.44 20.04
CA LEU A 32 -4.60 1.52 20.71
C LEU A 32 -5.49 0.99 21.85
N PRO A 33 -5.67 1.77 22.93
CA PRO A 33 -6.62 1.45 23.97
C PRO A 33 -8.04 1.27 23.43
N PHE A 34 -8.80 0.42 24.12
CA PHE A 34 -10.21 0.19 23.82
C PHE A 34 -11.00 1.51 23.75
N GLY A 35 -11.83 1.67 22.72
CA GLY A 35 -12.63 2.88 22.47
C GLY A 35 -11.90 4.03 21.76
N TYR A 36 -10.62 4.27 22.07
CA TYR A 36 -9.84 5.33 21.39
C TYR A 36 -9.54 5.01 19.93
N ASN A 37 -9.46 3.72 19.59
CA ASN A 37 -9.20 3.25 18.23
C ASN A 37 -10.24 3.78 17.21
N LEU A 38 -11.53 3.77 17.54
CA LEU A 38 -12.61 4.22 16.66
C LEU A 38 -12.44 5.71 16.31
N TYR A 39 -12.29 6.55 17.34
CA TYR A 39 -12.10 7.98 17.16
C TYR A 39 -10.82 8.30 16.37
N TYR A 40 -9.69 7.72 16.76
CA TYR A 40 -8.40 7.99 16.12
C TYR A 40 -8.41 7.57 14.65
N LEU A 41 -8.92 6.38 14.36
CA LEU A 41 -8.97 5.85 13.00
C LEU A 41 -9.89 6.65 12.09
N GLU A 42 -11.09 7.01 12.58
CA GLU A 42 -12.03 7.81 11.81
C GLU A 42 -11.48 9.21 11.54
N LYS A 43 -10.92 9.88 12.56
CA LYS A 43 -10.29 11.20 12.43
C LYS A 43 -9.14 11.16 11.42
N ARG A 44 -8.30 10.12 11.48
CA ARG A 44 -7.16 9.97 10.58
C ARG A 44 -7.59 9.67 9.14
N ARG A 45 -8.63 8.86 8.95
CA ARG A 45 -9.22 8.59 7.64
C ARG A 45 -9.85 9.84 7.02
N LYS A 46 -10.61 10.63 7.81
CA LYS A 46 -11.17 11.92 7.37
C LYS A 46 -10.08 12.91 6.93
N ARG A 47 -8.97 12.99 7.69
CA ARG A 47 -7.80 13.82 7.30
C ARG A 47 -7.14 13.33 6.01
N ALA A 48 -6.96 12.02 5.86
CA ALA A 48 -6.40 11.43 4.65
C ALA A 48 -7.28 11.74 3.42
N GLN A 49 -8.60 11.60 3.58
CA GLN A 49 -9.57 11.94 2.54
C GLN A 49 -9.50 13.42 2.17
N ALA A 50 -9.53 14.31 3.16
CA ALA A 50 -9.43 15.75 2.92
C ALA A 50 -8.14 16.13 2.19
N TYR A 51 -7.00 15.52 2.56
CA TYR A 51 -5.72 15.77 1.88
C TYR A 51 -5.73 15.31 0.41
N VAL A 52 -6.22 14.10 0.14
CA VAL A 52 -6.30 13.55 -1.23
C VAL A 52 -7.29 14.35 -2.07
N SER A 53 -8.45 14.72 -1.51
CA SER A 53 -9.41 15.60 -2.17
C SER A 53 -8.82 16.98 -2.46
N ALA A 54 -8.05 17.57 -1.54
CA ALA A 54 -7.38 18.85 -1.74
C ALA A 54 -6.28 18.79 -2.81
N CYS A 55 -5.68 17.63 -3.06
CA CYS A 55 -4.73 17.46 -4.17
C CYS A 55 -5.40 17.60 -5.54
N GLY A 56 -6.73 17.42 -5.64
CA GLY A 56 -7.48 17.54 -6.89
C GLY A 56 -7.12 16.51 -7.96
N ARG A 57 -6.44 15.42 -7.59
CA ARG A 57 -5.99 14.36 -8.52
C ARG A 57 -6.89 13.14 -8.43
N SER A 58 -7.11 12.50 -9.58
CA SER A 58 -7.76 11.19 -9.62
C SER A 58 -6.87 10.12 -9.00
N GLU A 59 -7.46 9.08 -8.41
CA GLU A 59 -6.73 7.90 -7.93
C GLU A 59 -5.76 7.34 -8.98
N LYS A 60 -6.19 7.28 -10.25
CA LYS A 60 -5.34 6.79 -11.35
C LYS A 60 -4.11 7.66 -11.56
N GLN A 61 -4.27 8.98 -11.47
CA GLN A 61 -3.16 9.93 -11.60
C GLN A 61 -2.19 9.81 -10.43
N ILE A 62 -2.70 9.70 -9.21
CA ILE A 62 -1.88 9.53 -8.00
C ILE A 62 -1.03 8.26 -8.11
N ILE A 63 -1.63 7.15 -8.55
CA ILE A 63 -0.91 5.88 -8.75
C ILE A 63 0.13 6.02 -9.85
N HIS A 64 -0.22 6.63 -10.97
CA HIS A 64 0.69 6.85 -12.09
C HIS A 64 1.89 7.72 -11.70
N ASP A 65 1.66 8.81 -10.96
CA ASP A 65 2.71 9.70 -10.47
C ASP A 65 3.66 8.98 -9.49
N ALA A 66 3.11 8.10 -8.66
CA ALA A 66 3.90 7.26 -7.76
C ALA A 66 4.77 6.26 -8.54
N ILE A 67 4.21 5.58 -9.54
CA ILE A 67 4.93 4.67 -10.44
C ILE A 67 6.07 5.38 -11.15
N ASN A 68 5.81 6.55 -11.75
CA ASN A 68 6.84 7.34 -12.42
C ASN A 68 7.94 7.78 -11.46
N THR A 69 7.58 8.11 -10.22
CA THR A 69 8.56 8.43 -9.19
C THR A 69 9.44 7.22 -8.86
N ILE A 70 8.87 6.01 -8.78
CA ILE A 70 9.64 4.77 -8.54
C ILE A 70 10.59 4.48 -9.71
N ASN A 71 10.12 4.61 -10.95
CA ASN A 71 10.98 4.42 -12.13
C ASN A 71 12.15 5.41 -12.13
N PHE A 72 11.88 6.67 -11.83
CA PHE A 72 12.93 7.68 -11.70
C PHE A 72 13.96 7.32 -10.61
N LEU A 73 13.53 6.71 -9.50
CA LEU A 73 14.46 6.25 -8.48
C LEU A 73 15.29 5.06 -8.91
N GLU A 74 14.67 4.10 -9.61
CA GLU A 74 15.35 2.94 -10.18
C GLU A 74 16.49 3.40 -11.10
N ASP A 75 16.18 4.33 -12.00
CA ASP A 75 17.16 4.93 -12.92
C ASP A 75 18.24 5.70 -12.16
N ARG A 76 17.84 6.47 -11.13
CA ARG A 76 18.79 7.29 -10.35
C ARG A 76 19.73 6.44 -9.50
N LEU A 77 19.23 5.32 -8.98
CA LEU A 77 20.00 4.40 -8.15
C LEU A 77 20.96 3.59 -9.02
N ALA A 78 20.51 3.12 -10.19
CA ALA A 78 21.29 2.31 -11.12
C ALA A 78 22.08 1.21 -10.37
N ASN A 79 23.41 1.23 -10.45
CA ASN A 79 24.29 0.27 -9.75
C ASN A 79 24.85 0.76 -8.41
N LYS A 80 24.36 1.88 -7.88
CA LYS A 80 24.84 2.45 -6.61
C LYS A 80 24.17 1.79 -5.41
N LYS A 81 24.86 1.77 -4.27
CA LYS A 81 24.35 1.25 -3.00
C LYS A 81 23.40 2.24 -2.30
N TYR A 82 23.68 3.54 -2.43
CA TYR A 82 22.87 4.64 -1.89
C TYR A 82 22.72 5.75 -2.95
N PHE A 83 21.76 6.66 -2.76
CA PHE A 83 21.49 7.74 -3.70
C PHE A 83 22.63 8.77 -3.80
N TYR A 84 23.36 9.01 -2.69
CA TYR A 84 24.44 10.00 -2.61
C TYR A 84 25.79 9.39 -2.19
N GLY A 85 26.27 8.42 -2.98
CA GLY A 85 27.60 7.83 -2.81
C GLY A 85 27.57 6.54 -1.99
N ASP A 86 28.61 6.34 -1.17
CA ASP A 86 28.84 5.06 -0.47
C ASP A 86 28.35 5.05 0.99
N LYS A 87 27.86 6.18 1.50
CA LYS A 87 27.32 6.30 2.86
C LYS A 87 25.81 6.54 2.82
N PRO A 88 25.05 6.02 3.82
CA PRO A 88 23.63 6.32 3.91
C PRO A 88 23.42 7.82 4.16
N SER A 89 22.48 8.41 3.45
CA SER A 89 22.06 9.80 3.60
C SER A 89 20.64 9.88 4.18
N SER A 90 20.27 11.07 4.68
CA SER A 90 18.92 11.34 5.19
C SER A 90 17.84 11.12 4.11
N ILE A 91 18.17 11.33 2.85
CA ILE A 91 17.27 11.04 1.73
C ILE A 91 17.07 9.54 1.53
N ASP A 92 18.11 8.72 1.71
CA ASP A 92 17.97 7.26 1.64
C ASP A 92 17.00 6.76 2.71
N ALA A 93 17.11 7.29 3.94
CA ALA A 93 16.19 6.99 5.04
C ALA A 93 14.75 7.44 4.72
N LEU A 94 14.58 8.62 4.11
CA LEU A 94 13.26 9.12 3.71
C LEU A 94 12.63 8.23 2.63
N ILE A 95 13.39 7.85 1.61
CA ILE A 95 12.93 6.98 0.52
C ILE A 95 12.59 5.59 1.05
N PHE A 96 13.46 5.04 1.91
CA PHE A 96 13.22 3.79 2.60
C PHE A 96 11.92 3.84 3.43
N GLY A 97 11.70 4.91 4.19
CA GLY A 97 10.51 5.08 5.02
C GLY A 97 9.20 5.07 4.24
N TYR A 98 9.21 5.53 2.98
CA TYR A 98 8.04 5.49 2.10
C TYR A 98 7.88 4.15 1.39
N LEU A 99 8.96 3.57 0.85
CA LEU A 99 8.88 2.36 0.03
C LEU A 99 8.77 1.08 0.85
N ALA A 100 9.49 0.99 1.96
CA ALA A 100 9.57 -0.24 2.75
C ALA A 100 8.21 -0.69 3.31
N PRO A 101 7.34 0.20 3.84
CA PRO A 101 5.99 -0.19 4.25
C PRO A 101 5.21 -0.79 3.08
N ILE A 102 5.16 -0.11 1.93
CA ILE A 102 4.38 -0.58 0.78
C ILE A 102 4.89 -1.92 0.25
N LEU A 103 6.21 -2.12 0.22
CA LEU A 103 6.80 -3.38 -0.22
C LEU A 103 6.57 -4.53 0.76
N LYS A 104 6.69 -4.29 2.07
CA LYS A 104 6.65 -5.34 3.11
C LYS A 104 5.24 -5.64 3.63
N LEU A 105 4.29 -4.72 3.50
CA LEU A 105 2.90 -4.94 3.89
C LEU A 105 2.23 -5.93 2.91
N PRO A 106 1.54 -6.97 3.39
CA PRO A 106 0.86 -7.95 2.55
C PRO A 106 -0.48 -7.42 2.03
N LEU A 107 -0.45 -6.29 1.30
CA LEU A 107 -1.62 -5.57 0.82
C LEU A 107 -2.45 -6.45 -0.14
N PRO A 108 -3.79 -6.50 -0.01
CA PRO A 108 -4.65 -7.21 -0.97
C PRO A 108 -4.72 -6.52 -2.33
N SER A 109 -4.64 -5.18 -2.38
CA SER A 109 -4.48 -4.39 -3.61
C SER A 109 -2.99 -4.16 -3.89
N ASP A 110 -2.52 -4.75 -4.98
CA ASP A 110 -1.09 -5.02 -5.22
C ASP A 110 -0.49 -4.13 -6.34
N ARG A 111 -1.26 -3.22 -6.94
CA ARG A 111 -0.81 -2.55 -8.17
C ARG A 111 0.51 -1.80 -8.01
N LEU A 112 0.68 -1.08 -6.91
CA LEU A 112 1.91 -0.36 -6.61
C LEU A 112 3.01 -1.29 -6.05
N GLN A 113 2.63 -2.32 -5.29
CA GLN A 113 3.57 -3.28 -4.71
C GLN A 113 4.22 -4.16 -5.80
N GLN A 114 3.44 -4.69 -6.75
CA GLN A 114 3.97 -5.39 -7.94
C GLN A 114 4.95 -4.52 -8.72
N HIS A 115 4.64 -3.24 -8.91
CA HIS A 115 5.52 -2.32 -9.63
C HIS A 115 6.86 -2.15 -8.90
N ILE A 116 6.85 -1.94 -7.58
CA ILE A 116 8.08 -1.86 -6.78
C ILE A 116 8.86 -3.19 -6.87
N MET A 117 8.18 -4.33 -6.81
CA MET A 117 8.82 -5.65 -6.95
C MET A 117 9.46 -5.87 -8.32
N SER A 118 8.93 -5.24 -9.37
CA SER A 118 9.51 -5.29 -10.72
C SER A 118 10.77 -4.43 -10.89
N CYS A 119 11.10 -3.58 -9.91
CA CYS A 119 12.27 -2.71 -9.90
C CYS A 119 13.38 -3.30 -9.01
N PRO A 120 14.33 -4.08 -9.56
CA PRO A 120 15.28 -4.86 -8.77
C PRO A 120 16.28 -4.00 -7.98
N ASN A 121 16.69 -2.84 -8.50
CA ASN A 121 17.67 -2.01 -7.79
C ASN A 121 17.05 -1.39 -6.53
N VAL A 122 15.81 -0.89 -6.64
CA VAL A 122 15.03 -0.39 -5.50
C VAL A 122 14.77 -1.49 -4.47
N VAL A 123 14.39 -2.70 -4.89
CA VAL A 123 14.21 -3.83 -3.96
C VAL A 123 15.53 -4.15 -3.26
N ARG A 124 16.64 -4.28 -4.00
CA ARG A 124 17.96 -4.53 -3.42
C ARG A 124 18.35 -3.45 -2.41
N PHE A 125 18.08 -2.18 -2.70
CA PHE A 125 18.32 -1.07 -1.78
C PHE A 125 17.53 -1.22 -0.48
N ILE A 126 16.24 -1.52 -0.56
CA ILE A 126 15.38 -1.71 0.63
C ILE A 126 15.86 -2.90 1.46
N GLU A 127 16.12 -4.05 0.85
CA GLU A 127 16.61 -5.24 1.56
C GLU A 127 17.99 -5.01 2.18
N SER A 128 18.88 -4.31 1.48
CA SER A 128 20.22 -3.97 2.00
C SER A 128 20.13 -3.08 3.24
N ILE A 129 19.26 -2.07 3.23
CA ILE A 129 19.05 -1.20 4.40
C ILE A 129 18.49 -2.00 5.58
N ILE A 130 17.50 -2.86 5.34
CA ILE A 130 16.91 -3.71 6.40
C ILE A 130 17.98 -4.62 7.00
N SER A 131 18.78 -5.28 6.16
CA SER A 131 19.81 -6.20 6.63
C SER A 131 20.93 -5.52 7.41
N ILE A 132 21.32 -4.31 7.03
CA ILE A 132 22.45 -3.60 7.66
C ILE A 132 22.00 -2.87 8.94
N TYR A 133 20.86 -2.17 8.89
CA TYR A 133 20.46 -1.22 9.93
C TYR A 133 19.28 -1.70 10.79
N LEU A 134 18.49 -2.69 10.33
CA LEU A 134 17.38 -3.27 11.09
C LEU A 134 17.53 -4.80 11.22
N PRO A 135 18.69 -5.31 11.69
CA PRO A 135 18.84 -6.74 11.90
C PRO A 135 17.84 -7.21 12.96
N LEU A 136 17.07 -8.23 12.61
CA LEU A 136 16.12 -8.86 13.52
C LEU A 136 16.81 -10.00 14.26
N SER A 137 16.57 -10.10 15.57
CA SER A 137 16.99 -11.28 16.33
C SER A 137 16.23 -12.52 15.86
N GLU A 138 16.80 -13.71 16.08
CA GLU A 138 16.15 -14.97 15.68
C GLU A 138 14.75 -15.12 16.29
N THR A 139 14.58 -14.66 17.53
CA THR A 139 13.28 -14.65 18.20
C THR A 139 12.27 -13.72 17.52
N GLN A 140 12.70 -12.53 17.08
CA GLN A 140 11.87 -11.60 16.33
C GLN A 140 11.51 -12.13 14.93
N ILE A 141 12.44 -12.80 14.26
CA ILE A 141 12.19 -13.43 12.95
C ILE A 141 11.08 -14.48 13.06
N ARG A 142 11.15 -15.37 14.07
CA ARG A 142 10.11 -16.38 14.33
C ARG A 142 8.75 -15.75 14.62
N GLN A 143 8.71 -14.70 15.45
CA GLN A 143 7.48 -13.97 15.75
C GLN A 143 6.90 -13.30 14.50
N GLN A 144 7.73 -12.68 13.66
CA GLN A 144 7.29 -12.07 12.42
C GLN A 144 6.76 -13.11 11.43
N ALA A 145 7.39 -14.27 11.31
CA ALA A 145 6.90 -15.36 10.46
C ALA A 145 5.49 -15.80 10.87
N ALA A 146 5.28 -16.06 12.17
CA ALA A 146 3.97 -16.44 12.69
C ALA A 146 2.89 -15.35 12.49
N LEU A 147 3.28 -14.07 12.57
CA LEU A 147 2.37 -12.97 12.26
C LEU A 147 2.08 -12.87 10.77
N LYS A 148 3.09 -13.06 9.90
CA LYS A 148 2.94 -13.04 8.45
C LYS A 148 1.90 -14.05 7.98
N ASP A 149 1.90 -15.27 8.51
CA ASP A 149 0.91 -16.30 8.14
C ASP A 149 -0.53 -15.86 8.42
N LYS A 150 -0.73 -15.17 9.56
CA LYS A 150 -2.04 -14.58 9.91
C LYS A 150 -2.43 -13.50 8.91
N TRP A 151 -1.49 -12.63 8.52
CA TRP A 151 -1.76 -11.58 7.53
C TRP A 151 -2.02 -12.13 6.13
N TYR A 152 -1.28 -13.13 5.66
CA TYR A 152 -1.54 -13.79 4.38
C TYR A 152 -2.91 -14.46 4.35
N SER A 153 -3.33 -15.07 5.46
CA SER A 153 -4.67 -15.65 5.58
C SER A 153 -5.77 -14.59 5.50
N ARG A 154 -5.54 -13.41 6.08
CA ARG A 154 -6.45 -12.25 5.96
C ARG A 154 -6.48 -11.68 4.56
N ARG A 155 -5.32 -11.54 3.92
CA ARG A 155 -5.19 -11.11 2.53
C ARG A 155 -6.02 -12.00 1.60
N ARG A 156 -5.88 -13.33 1.75
CA ARG A 156 -6.67 -14.31 0.99
C ARG A 156 -8.17 -14.15 1.20
N ARG A 157 -8.62 -13.88 2.43
CA ARG A 157 -10.04 -13.61 2.73
C ARG A 157 -10.52 -12.33 2.05
N ALA A 158 -9.79 -11.23 2.21
CA ALA A 158 -10.11 -9.95 1.58
C ALA A 158 -10.15 -10.06 0.04
N GLN A 159 -9.24 -10.82 -0.57
CA GLN A 159 -9.23 -11.07 -2.02
C GLN A 159 -10.45 -11.89 -2.48
N LYS A 160 -10.88 -12.90 -1.71
CA LYS A 160 -12.11 -13.66 -1.99
C LYS A 160 -13.35 -12.76 -1.90
N GLU A 161 -13.44 -11.93 -0.86
CA GLU A 161 -14.54 -10.98 -0.68
C GLU A 161 -14.58 -9.94 -1.82
N ALA A 162 -13.43 -9.41 -2.23
CA ALA A 162 -13.31 -8.51 -3.38
C ALA A 162 -13.77 -9.19 -4.68
N GLY A 163 -13.35 -10.43 -4.93
CA GLY A 163 -13.78 -11.23 -6.09
C GLY A 163 -15.30 -11.44 -6.12
N GLN A 164 -15.90 -11.78 -4.98
CA GLN A 164 -17.35 -11.95 -4.86
C GLN A 164 -18.11 -10.64 -5.10
N MET A 165 -17.64 -9.53 -4.55
CA MET A 165 -18.25 -8.22 -4.79
C MET A 165 -18.17 -7.79 -6.26
N ASN A 166 -17.03 -8.05 -6.92
CA ASN A 166 -16.87 -7.75 -8.34
C ASN A 166 -17.81 -8.60 -9.20
N LEU A 167 -17.95 -9.89 -8.89
CA LEU A 167 -18.91 -10.76 -9.58
C LEU A 167 -20.35 -10.28 -9.39
N ARG A 168 -20.74 -9.86 -8.18
CA ARG A 168 -22.07 -9.25 -7.94
C ARG A 168 -22.28 -7.96 -8.73
N ARG A 169 -21.24 -7.14 -8.87
CA ARG A 169 -21.31 -5.90 -9.65
C ARG A 169 -21.42 -6.16 -11.15
N THR A 170 -20.75 -7.18 -11.69
CA THR A 170 -20.87 -7.55 -13.10
C THR A 170 -22.25 -8.12 -13.40
N THR A 171 -22.78 -9.01 -12.54
CA THR A 171 -24.13 -9.57 -12.73
C THR A 171 -25.21 -8.49 -12.66
N LEU A 172 -25.10 -7.52 -11.75
CA LEU A 172 -26.02 -6.37 -11.67
C LEU A 172 -25.96 -5.48 -12.92
N LYS A 173 -24.76 -5.24 -13.47
CA LYS A 173 -24.60 -4.48 -14.72
C LYS A 173 -25.17 -5.21 -15.92
N GLU A 174 -24.95 -6.52 -16.01
CA GLU A 174 -25.50 -7.38 -17.08
C GLU A 174 -27.03 -7.41 -17.02
N GLN A 175 -27.61 -7.51 -15.82
CA GLN A 175 -29.05 -7.41 -15.60
C GLN A 175 -29.61 -6.05 -16.00
N GLN A 176 -28.98 -4.94 -15.60
CA GLN A 176 -29.41 -3.59 -16.00
C GLN A 176 -29.31 -3.35 -17.52
N THR A 177 -28.27 -3.88 -18.17
CA THR A 177 -28.09 -3.76 -19.63
C THR A 177 -29.17 -4.58 -20.38
N SER A 178 -29.50 -5.76 -19.87
CA SER A 178 -30.55 -6.63 -20.44
C SER A 178 -31.95 -6.01 -20.32
N VAL A 179 -32.26 -5.40 -19.17
CA VAL A 179 -33.52 -4.67 -18.95
C VAL A 179 -33.61 -3.44 -19.85
N SER A 180 -32.52 -2.70 -20.01
CA SER A 180 -32.49 -1.51 -20.89
C SER A 180 -32.68 -1.86 -22.36
N LEU A 181 -32.20 -3.02 -22.82
CA LEU A 181 -32.40 -3.51 -24.19
C LEU A 181 -33.83 -4.02 -24.45
N GLN A 182 -34.56 -4.44 -23.41
CA GLN A 182 -35.96 -4.87 -23.52
C GLN A 182 -36.96 -3.71 -23.56
N VAL A 183 -36.59 -2.54 -23.01
CA VAL A 183 -37.47 -1.34 -22.96
C VAL A 183 -37.39 -0.48 -24.24
N VAL A 184 -36.39 -0.72 -25.10
CA VAL A 184 -36.16 0.01 -26.37
C VAL A 184 -36.79 -0.73 -27.58
N LYS A 185 -37.44 -1.87 -27.36
CA LYS A 185 -38.29 -2.58 -28.34
C LYS A 185 -39.76 -2.38 -28.01
#